data_AF-A0A8J2U838-F1
#
_entry.id   AF-A0A8J2U838-F1
#
_cell.length_a   1.000
_cell.length_b   1.000
_cell.length_c   1.000
_cell.angle_alpha   90.00
_cell.angle_beta   90.00
_cell.angle_gamma   90.00
#
_symmetry.space_group_name_H-M   'P 1'
#
loop_
_entity.id
_entity.type
_entity.pdbx_description
1 polymer ?
#
loop_
_entity_poly.entity_id
_entity_poly.type
_entity_poly.pdbx_seq_one_letter_code
_entity_poly.pdbx_strand_id
1 'polypeptide(L)' 'MTYLQSARAHWDEIKAALKQKYHHLKDEDLKYEEGKEEQFYTTLEKKLGVERAEIDKFIKEQHESIQKKAKGH' A
#
# COMPACT_ATOMS: atom_id res chain seq x y z
N MET A 1 -3.20 8.72 -14.03
CA MET A 1 -2.03 8.78 -13.12
C MET A 1 -2.40 8.00 -11.88
N THR A 2 -1.71 6.90 -11.61
CA THR A 2 -2.07 6.01 -10.50
C THR A 2 -1.34 6.45 -9.22
N TYR A 3 -2.02 6.40 -8.08
CA TYR A 3 -1.46 6.86 -6.79
C TYR A 3 -0.27 6.00 -6.32
N LEU A 4 -0.22 4.74 -6.79
CA LEU A 4 0.85 3.79 -6.49
C LEU A 4 2.21 4.24 -7.03
N GLN A 5 2.25 5.02 -8.11
CA GLN A 5 3.50 5.51 -8.68
C GLN A 5 4.20 6.52 -7.75
N SER A 6 3.45 7.41 -7.10
CA SER A 6 4.00 8.34 -6.09
C SER A 6 4.30 7.63 -4.76
N ALA A 7 3.47 6.65 -4.39
CA ALA A 7 3.68 5.84 -3.20
C ALA A 7 4.96 4.99 -3.27
N ARG A 8 5.49 4.71 -4.48
CA ARG A 8 6.72 3.93 -4.68
C ARG A 8 7.91 4.44 -3.87
N ALA A 9 8.06 5.76 -3.76
CA ALA A 9 9.16 6.38 -2.99
C ALA A 9 9.13 6.02 -1.50
N HIS A 10 7.93 5.82 -0.95
CA HIS A 10 7.71 5.48 0.45
C HIS A 10 7.09 4.08 0.62
N TRP A 11 7.25 3.23 -0.40
CA TRP A 11 6.55 1.96 -0.45
C TRP A 11 6.99 1.05 0.69
N ASP A 12 8.27 1.06 1.06
CA ASP A 12 8.78 0.23 2.15
C ASP A 12 8.10 0.52 3.50
N GLU A 13 7.87 1.81 3.80
CA GLU A 13 7.11 2.22 5.00
C GLU A 13 5.62 1.84 4.89
N ILE A 14 5.02 2.02 3.72
CA ILE A 14 3.62 1.63 3.48
C ILE A 14 3.46 0.11 3.64
N LYS A 15 4.40 -0.69 3.14
CA LYS A 15 4.43 -2.14 3.34
C LYS A 15 4.54 -2.49 4.82
N ALA A 16 5.46 -1.85 5.55
CA ALA A 16 5.62 -2.08 6.97
C ALA A 16 4.30 -1.79 7.73
N ALA A 17 3.63 -0.68 7.41
CA ALA A 17 2.33 -0.33 7.98
C ALA A 17 1.23 -1.32 7.59
N LEU A 18 1.19 -1.78 6.33
CA LEU A 18 0.27 -2.81 5.86
C LEU A 18 0.49 -4.13 6.62
N LYS A 19 1.74 -4.58 6.79
CA LYS A 19 2.05 -5.81 7.55
C LYS A 19 1.69 -5.69 9.03
N GLN A 20 1.88 -4.51 9.62
CA GLN A 20 1.48 -4.25 11.01
C GLN A 20 -0.03 -4.28 11.17
N LYS A 21 -0.79 -3.71 10.23
CA LYS A 21 -2.26 -3.75 10.28
C LYS A 21 -2.81 -5.14 9.93
N TYR A 22 -2.18 -5.82 8.98
CA TYR A 22 -2.63 -7.08 8.41
C TYR A 22 -1.53 -8.15 8.56
N HIS A 23 -1.57 -8.87 9.69
CA HIS A 23 -0.58 -9.91 10.01
C HIS A 23 -0.51 -11.08 9.01
N HIS A 24 -1.48 -11.20 8.11
CA HIS A 24 -1.57 -12.23 7.08
C HIS A 24 -0.86 -11.83 5.77
N LEU A 25 -0.46 -10.56 5.62
CA LEU A 25 0.32 -10.11 4.49
C LEU A 25 1.79 -10.46 4.66
N LYS A 26 2.37 -11.01 3.59
CA LYS A 26 3.80 -11.26 3.49
C LYS A 26 4.45 -10.24 2.57
N ASP A 27 5.77 -10.15 2.65
CA ASP A 27 6.57 -9.25 1.80
C ASP A 27 6.38 -9.53 0.29
N GLU A 28 6.13 -10.79 -0.07
CA GLU A 28 5.82 -11.23 -1.44
C GLU A 28 4.48 -10.69 -1.94
N ASP A 29 3.46 -10.61 -1.09
CA ASP A 29 2.13 -10.10 -1.43
C ASP A 29 2.14 -8.59 -1.63
N LEU A 30 3.04 -7.94 -0.90
CA LEU A 30 3.24 -6.51 -0.92
C LEU A 30 4.21 -6.07 -2.02
N LYS A 31 4.60 -6.99 -2.91
CA LYS A 31 5.48 -6.68 -4.03
C LYS A 31 4.68 -5.98 -5.14
N TYR A 32 4.87 -4.67 -5.23
CA TYR A 32 4.32 -3.86 -6.29
C TYR A 32 5.27 -3.88 -7.50
N GLU A 33 4.74 -4.23 -8.68
CA GLU A 33 5.44 -4.16 -9.96
C GLU A 33 4.65 -3.25 -10.91
N GLU A 34 5.36 -2.41 -11.65
CA GLU A 34 4.76 -1.47 -12.60
C GLU A 34 3.95 -2.24 -13.67
N GLY A 35 2.69 -1.85 -13.88
CA GLY A 35 1.76 -2.56 -14.76
C GLY A 35 1.03 -3.75 -14.11
N LYS A 36 1.36 -4.15 -12.86
CA LYS A 36 0.65 -5.21 -12.11
C LYS A 36 -0.24 -4.68 -11.00
N GLU A 37 -0.70 -3.43 -11.11
CA GLU A 37 -1.57 -2.77 -10.11
C GLU A 37 -2.87 -3.56 -9.90
N GLU A 38 -3.54 -3.97 -10.96
CA GLU A 38 -4.77 -4.77 -10.84
C GLU A 38 -4.53 -6.11 -10.13
N GLN A 39 -3.46 -6.81 -10.49
CA GLN A 39 -3.14 -8.10 -9.86
C GLN A 39 -2.80 -7.93 -8.38
N PHE A 40 -2.11 -6.84 -8.04
CA PHE A 40 -1.78 -6.48 -6.67
C PHE A 40 -3.03 -6.26 -5.83
N TYR A 41 -3.94 -5.38 -6.28
CA TYR A 41 -5.20 -5.14 -5.58
C TYR A 41 -6.04 -6.41 -5.47
N THR A 42 -6.21 -7.16 -6.57
CA THR A 42 -6.98 -8.42 -6.56
C THR A 42 -6.42 -9.44 -5.57
N THR A 43 -5.08 -9.53 -5.45
CA THR A 43 -4.43 -10.44 -4.50
C THR A 43 -4.68 -10.02 -3.07
N LEU A 44 -4.56 -8.71 -2.79
CA LEU A 44 -4.84 -8.15 -1.47
C LEU A 44 -6.32 -8.32 -1.09
N GLU A 45 -7.25 -8.02 -1.99
CA GLU A 45 -8.69 -8.21 -1.73
C GLU A 45 -9.00 -9.66 -1.34
N LYS A 46 -8.42 -10.63 -2.04
CA LYS A 46 -8.60 -12.06 -1.74
C LYS A 46 -7.92 -12.50 -0.45
N LYS A 47 -6.73 -11.99 -0.15
CA LYS A 47 -5.97 -12.37 1.05
C LYS A 47 -6.51 -11.73 2.32
N LEU A 48 -6.85 -10.46 2.23
CA LEU A 48 -7.36 -9.67 3.34
C LEU A 48 -8.87 -9.89 3.54
N GLY A 49 -9.60 -10.27 2.49
CA GLY A 49 -11.06 -10.34 2.50
C GLY A 49 -11.72 -8.97 2.59
N VAL A 50 -11.04 -7.91 2.16
CA VAL A 50 -11.52 -6.52 2.19
C VAL A 50 -11.66 -5.98 0.78
N GLU A 51 -12.44 -4.92 0.60
CA GLU A 51 -12.63 -4.27 -0.70
C GLU A 51 -11.40 -3.44 -1.12
N ARG A 52 -11.18 -3.33 -2.43
CA ARG A 52 -10.13 -2.48 -3.01
C ARG A 52 -10.11 -1.05 -2.45
N ALA A 53 -11.30 -0.48 -2.22
CA ALA A 53 -11.44 0.88 -1.69
C ALA A 53 -10.77 1.02 -0.31
N GLU A 54 -10.83 -0.03 0.51
CA GLU A 54 -10.26 -0.03 1.86
C GLU A 54 -8.73 -0.11 1.82
N ILE A 55 -8.19 -0.92 0.90
CA ILE A 55 -6.76 -0.99 0.61
C ILE A 55 -6.25 0.35 0.07
N ASP A 56 -6.95 0.92 -0.91
CA ASP A 56 -6.56 2.18 -1.55
C ASP A 56 -6.57 3.34 -0.55
N LYS A 57 -7.63 3.42 0.25
CA LYS A 57 -7.72 4.40 1.34
C LYS A 57 -6.56 4.26 2.31
N PHE A 58 -6.22 3.02 2.71
CA PHE A 58 -5.09 2.80 3.61
C PHE A 58 -3.76 3.28 3.00
N ILE A 59 -3.47 2.87 1.75
CA ILE A 59 -2.25 3.28 1.05
C ILE A 59 -2.17 4.81 0.95
N LYS A 60 -3.29 5.46 0.62
CA LYS A 60 -3.39 6.91 0.53
C LYS A 60 -3.13 7.59 1.88
N GLU A 61 -3.76 7.13 2.95
CA GLU A 61 -3.55 7.68 4.29
C GLU A 61 -2.10 7.53 4.75
N GLN A 62 -1.47 6.38 4.50
CA GLN A 62 -0.06 6.17 4.84
C GLN A 62 0.83 7.10 4.01
N HIS A 63 0.61 7.20 2.70
CA HIS A 63 1.36 8.11 1.83
C HIS A 63 1.25 9.57 2.30
N GLU A 64 0.04 10.04 2.63
CA GLU A 64 -0.16 11.41 3.14
C GLU A 64 0.51 11.63 4.50
N SER A 65 0.45 10.63 5.40
CA SER A 65 1.10 10.69 6.70
C SER A 65 2.63 10.80 6.57
N ILE A 66 3.22 10.01 5.66
CA ILE A 66 4.67 10.02 5.41
C ILE A 66 5.11 11.35 4.79
N GLN A 67 4.35 11.88 3.83
CA GLN A 67 4.60 13.20 3.24
C GLN A 67 4.52 14.34 4.26
N LYS A 68 3.57 14.29 5.20
CA LYS A 68 3.45 15.27 6.28
C LYS A 68 4.64 15.22 7.24
N LYS A 69 5.09 14.02 7.62
CA LYS A 69 6.28 13.83 8.46
C LYS A 69 7.55 14.36 7.79
N ALA A 70 7.70 14.13 6.49
CA ALA A 70 8.87 14.58 5.73
C ALA A 70 8.96 16.11 5.53
N LYS A 71 7.82 16.82 5.56
CA LYS A 71 7.79 18.30 5.40
C LYS A 71 7.76 19.07 6.73
N GLY A 72 7.60 18.38 7.86
CA GLY A 72 7.34 18.97 9.16
C GLY A 72 8.47 18.84 10.19
N HIS A 73 9.69 18.51 9.77
CA HIS A 73 10.85 18.37 10.64
C HIS A 73 12.02 19.22 10.16
#